data_AF-A0A6P9C9V1-F1
#
_entry.id   AF-A0A6P9C9V1-F1
#
_cell.length_a   1.000
_cell.length_b   1.000
_cell.length_c   1.000
_cell.angle_alpha   90.00
_cell.angle_beta   90.00
_cell.angle_gamma   90.00
#
_symmetry.space_group_name_H-M   'P 1'
#
loop_
_entity.id
_entity.type
_entity.pdbx_description
1 polymer ?
#
loop_
_entity_poly.entity_id
_entity_poly.type
_entity_poly.pdbx_seq_one_letter_code
_entity_poly.pdbx_strand_id
1 'polypeptide(L)'
;MQPRMHIQERVIQSKTPINVGLWNICKDHTCQKLVAKTKSLHLIRSLMSLSTISGLIAVACVLITKPSLKNSNWPLFTNLFTGILALITMVLYGLSLKFKTLFGHPVPDTTEPIYISWCFVMGCFASFLFLLNGLLFILIAIEEDSTTHFYIRERKNLDETT
;
A
#
# COMPACT_ATOMS: atom_id res chain seq x y z
N MET A 1 -49.72 9.35 -48.36
CA MET A 1 -49.59 9.10 -46.91
C MET A 1 -48.34 8.28 -46.70
N GLN A 2 -47.29 8.89 -46.15
CA GLN A 2 -45.95 8.33 -46.06
C GLN A 2 -45.62 8.10 -44.58
N PRO A 3 -45.26 6.89 -44.13
CA PRO A 3 -45.02 6.62 -42.72
C PRO A 3 -43.72 7.28 -42.27
N ARG A 4 -43.79 8.13 -41.23
CA ARG A 4 -42.62 8.67 -40.52
C ARG A 4 -41.90 7.54 -39.82
N MET A 5 -40.69 7.23 -40.28
CA MET A 5 -39.76 6.33 -39.61
C MET A 5 -39.13 7.11 -38.44
N HIS A 6 -39.48 6.73 -37.21
CA HIS A 6 -38.82 7.23 -36.00
C HIS A 6 -37.40 6.65 -35.96
N ILE A 7 -36.42 7.45 -36.39
CA ILE A 7 -35.01 7.22 -36.11
C ILE A 7 -34.86 7.39 -34.61
N GLN A 8 -34.82 6.27 -33.89
CA GLN A 8 -34.43 6.24 -32.49
C GLN A 8 -32.92 6.52 -32.47
N GLU A 9 -32.56 7.79 -32.28
CA GLU A 9 -31.22 8.18 -31.89
C GLU A 9 -30.84 7.35 -30.66
N ARG A 10 -29.97 6.36 -30.87
CA ARG A 10 -29.19 5.79 -29.78
C ARG A 10 -28.40 6.96 -29.21
N VAL A 11 -28.92 7.56 -28.14
CA VAL A 11 -28.14 8.33 -27.19
C VAL A 11 -27.07 7.36 -26.71
N ILE A 12 -25.90 7.41 -27.35
CA ILE A 12 -24.67 6.86 -26.82
C ILE A 12 -24.46 7.69 -25.56
N GLN A 13 -25.03 7.22 -24.44
CA GLN A 13 -24.67 7.67 -23.11
C GLN A 13 -23.19 7.33 -23.00
N SER A 14 -22.33 8.29 -23.37
CA SER A 14 -20.90 8.21 -23.12
C SER A 14 -20.77 8.23 -21.60
N LYS A 15 -20.83 7.04 -20.99
CA LYS A 15 -20.54 6.85 -19.57
C LYS A 15 -19.09 7.23 -19.36
N THR A 16 -18.86 8.50 -19.06
CA THR A 16 -17.55 9.01 -18.71
C THR A 16 -17.11 8.28 -17.43
N PRO A 17 -15.95 7.62 -17.41
CA PRO A 17 -15.50 6.86 -16.25
C PRO A 17 -15.32 7.81 -15.06
N ILE A 18 -15.77 7.38 -13.87
CA ILE A 18 -15.51 8.09 -12.63
C ILE A 18 -14.19 7.57 -12.06
N ASN A 19 -13.23 8.48 -11.91
CA ASN A 19 -11.98 8.19 -11.23
C ASN A 19 -12.12 8.53 -9.76
N VAL A 20 -12.13 7.50 -8.92
CA VAL A 20 -12.25 7.64 -7.47
C VAL A 20 -10.85 7.59 -6.87
N GLY A 21 -10.40 8.72 -6.33
CA GLY A 21 -9.24 8.78 -5.45
C GLY A 21 -9.65 8.70 -3.98
N LEU A 22 -8.67 8.63 -3.09
CA LEU A 22 -8.93 8.60 -1.64
C LEU A 22 -9.27 9.99 -1.08
N TRP A 23 -8.88 11.08 -1.75
CA TRP A 23 -9.18 12.48 -1.36
C TRP A 23 -10.16 13.18 -2.28
N ASN A 24 -10.18 12.83 -3.57
CA ASN A 24 -10.96 13.51 -4.59
C ASN A 24 -11.70 12.48 -5.47
N ILE A 25 -12.86 12.86 -5.97
CA ILE A 25 -13.56 12.15 -7.05
C ILE A 25 -13.52 13.04 -8.28
N CYS A 26 -13.13 12.49 -9.42
CA CYS A 26 -13.08 13.21 -10.67
C CYS A 26 -14.02 12.58 -11.70
N LYS A 27 -14.88 13.41 -12.30
CA LYS A 27 -15.77 13.06 -13.40
C LYS A 27 -15.61 14.11 -14.50
N ASP A 28 -15.28 13.66 -15.71
CA ASP A 28 -15.26 14.49 -16.93
C ASP A 28 -14.59 15.86 -16.72
N HIS A 29 -13.31 15.83 -16.31
CA HIS A 29 -12.46 16.99 -15.98
C HIS A 29 -12.83 17.81 -14.74
N THR A 30 -13.97 17.54 -14.09
CA THR A 30 -14.32 18.16 -12.81
C THR A 30 -13.90 17.27 -11.65
N CYS A 31 -13.12 17.82 -10.72
CA CYS A 31 -12.68 17.13 -9.52
C CYS A 31 -13.29 17.78 -8.28
N GLN A 32 -13.96 16.98 -7.45
CA GLN A 32 -14.52 17.42 -6.18
C GLN A 32 -13.80 16.74 -5.02
N LYS A 33 -13.58 17.49 -3.93
CA LYS A 33 -13.01 16.96 -2.71
C LYS A 33 -14.00 16.02 -2.05
N LEU A 34 -13.56 14.80 -1.81
CA LEU A 34 -14.37 13.79 -1.14
C LEU A 34 -14.41 14.11 0.36
N VAL A 35 -15.56 14.58 0.85
CA VAL A 35 -15.76 14.79 2.28
C VAL A 35 -15.89 13.43 2.94
N ALA A 36 -15.06 13.15 3.93
CA ALA A 36 -15.10 11.88 4.66
C ALA A 36 -16.33 11.83 5.57
N LYS A 37 -17.48 11.51 4.97
CA LYS A 37 -18.73 11.32 5.72
C LYS A 37 -18.73 10.01 6.51
N THR A 38 -17.92 9.03 6.13
CA THR A 38 -17.82 7.73 6.80
C THR A 38 -16.56 7.62 7.66
N LYS A 39 -16.71 7.00 8.85
CA LYS A 39 -15.59 6.73 9.77
C LYS A 39 -14.49 5.85 9.12
N SER A 40 -14.91 4.94 8.24
CA SER A 40 -14.02 4.08 7.45
C SER A 40 -13.07 4.88 6.56
N LEU A 41 -13.57 5.88 5.81
CA LEU A 41 -12.74 6.72 4.94
C LEU A 41 -11.76 7.57 5.76
N HIS A 42 -12.19 8.07 6.92
CA HIS A 42 -11.30 8.77 7.85
C HIS A 42 -10.15 7.89 8.32
N LEU A 43 -10.47 6.67 8.75
CA LEU A 43 -9.46 5.71 9.21
C LEU A 43 -8.47 5.34 8.09
N ILE A 44 -8.96 5.08 6.87
CA ILE A 44 -8.10 4.77 5.72
C ILE A 44 -7.18 5.95 5.38
N ARG A 45 -7.69 7.19 5.43
CA ARG A 45 -6.86 8.39 5.21
C ARG A 45 -5.77 8.51 6.28
N SER A 46 -6.12 8.31 7.55
CA SER A 46 -5.14 8.36 8.65
C SER A 46 -4.08 7.28 8.51
N LEU A 47 -4.48 6.05 8.18
CA LEU A 47 -3.54 4.95 7.95
C LEU A 47 -2.63 5.22 6.74
N MET A 48 -3.16 5.77 5.65
CA MET A 48 -2.36 6.12 4.47
C MET A 48 -1.32 7.21 4.80
N SER A 49 -1.71 8.25 5.54
CA SER A 49 -0.77 9.26 6.02
C SER A 49 0.31 8.65 6.91
N LEU A 50 -0.08 7.78 7.85
CA LEU A 50 0.85 7.12 8.76
C LEU A 50 1.83 6.19 8.00
N SER A 51 1.33 5.43 7.04
CA SER A 51 2.13 4.59 6.14
C SER A 51 3.11 5.41 5.29
N THR A 52 2.71 6.59 4.86
CA THR A 52 3.59 7.48 4.09
C THR A 52 4.73 8.02 4.96
N ILE A 53 4.42 8.46 6.18
CA ILE A 53 5.43 8.93 7.15
C ILE A 53 6.36 7.79 7.53
N SER A 54 5.81 6.61 7.85
CA SER A 54 6.63 5.45 8.21
C SER A 54 7.53 5.01 7.06
N GLY A 55 7.06 5.09 5.80
CA GLY A 55 7.87 4.81 4.62
C GLY A 55 9.04 5.78 4.45
N LEU A 56 8.84 7.07 4.71
CA LEU A 56 9.94 8.04 4.73
C LEU A 56 10.96 7.72 5.81
N ILE A 57 10.50 7.33 7.01
CA ILE A 57 11.37 6.90 8.11
C ILE A 57 12.14 5.64 7.71
N ALA A 58 11.48 4.65 7.10
CA ALA A 58 12.12 3.41 6.66
C ALA A 58 13.23 3.67 5.62
N VAL A 59 12.95 4.53 4.63
CA VAL A 59 13.96 4.95 3.65
C VAL A 59 15.11 5.70 4.32
N ALA A 60 14.83 6.63 5.22
CA ALA A 60 15.86 7.35 5.97
C ALA A 60 16.71 6.39 6.82
N CYS A 61 16.09 5.41 7.49
CA CYS A 61 16.80 4.38 8.24
C CYS A 61 17.74 3.58 7.33
N VAL A 62 17.29 3.17 6.13
CA VAL A 62 18.15 2.45 5.18
C VAL A 62 19.33 3.32 4.71
N LEU A 63 19.09 4.60 4.43
CA LEU A 63 20.15 5.53 3.96
C LEU A 63 21.15 5.88 5.07
N ILE A 64 20.70 6.02 6.31
CA ILE A 64 21.54 6.37 7.47
C ILE A 64 22.30 5.16 8.00
N THR A 65 21.74 3.96 7.86
CA THR A 65 22.41 2.71 8.24
C THR A 65 23.55 2.46 7.26
N LYS A 66 24.71 3.07 7.53
CA LYS A 66 25.96 2.73 6.85
C LYS A 66 26.22 1.23 7.01
N PRO A 67 26.92 0.58 6.07
CA PRO A 67 27.35 -0.82 6.19
C PRO A 67 28.23 -1.09 7.44
N SER A 68 28.72 -0.03 8.10
CA SER A 68 29.46 -0.11 9.37
C SER A 68 28.58 -0.21 10.63
N LEU A 69 27.27 0.07 10.54
CA LEU A 69 26.30 -0.06 11.64
C LEU A 69 25.58 -1.42 11.56
N LYS A 70 26.37 -2.49 11.41
CA LYS A 70 25.92 -3.88 11.20
C LYS A 70 24.94 -4.41 12.26
N ASN A 71 24.96 -3.87 13.48
CA ASN A 71 24.11 -4.37 14.57
C ASN A 71 22.75 -3.66 14.71
N SER A 72 22.38 -2.76 13.80
CA SER A 72 21.12 -2.03 13.91
C SER A 72 19.96 -2.78 13.25
N ASN A 73 19.05 -3.34 14.06
CA ASN A 73 17.79 -3.95 13.57
C ASN A 73 16.74 -2.90 13.16
N TRP A 74 17.05 -1.61 13.21
CA TRP A 74 16.13 -0.52 12.87
C TRP A 74 15.58 -0.58 11.42
N PRO A 75 16.40 -0.72 10.36
CA PRO A 75 15.89 -0.88 9.00
C PRO A 75 14.98 -2.10 8.85
N LEU A 76 15.25 -3.19 9.56
CA LEU A 76 14.38 -4.37 9.58
C LEU A 76 12.98 -4.03 10.10
N PHE A 77 12.89 -3.49 11.32
CA PHE A 77 11.61 -3.19 11.96
C PHE A 77 10.81 -2.14 11.20
N THR A 78 11.46 -1.07 10.73
CA THR A 78 10.79 0.04 10.04
C THR A 78 10.26 -0.36 8.66
N ASN A 79 11.00 -1.16 7.89
CA ASN A 79 10.54 -1.68 6.59
C ASN A 79 9.37 -2.66 6.75
N LEU A 80 9.45 -3.62 7.69
CA LEU A 80 8.35 -4.56 7.93
C LEU A 80 7.10 -3.85 8.43
N PHE A 81 7.23 -2.97 9.42
CA PHE A 81 6.10 -2.22 9.97
C PHE A 81 5.42 -1.39 8.87
N THR A 82 6.20 -0.68 8.05
CA THR A 82 5.67 0.11 6.93
C THR A 82 4.98 -0.78 5.90
N GLY A 83 5.59 -1.91 5.52
CA GLY A 83 5.04 -2.84 4.54
C GLY A 83 3.70 -3.41 4.99
N ILE A 84 3.60 -3.88 6.25
CA ILE A 84 2.36 -4.40 6.84
C ILE A 84 1.29 -3.30 6.91
N LEU A 85 1.65 -2.11 7.41
CA LEU A 85 0.73 -1.00 7.55
C LEU A 85 0.18 -0.53 6.19
N ALA A 86 1.04 -0.43 5.18
CA ALA A 86 0.66 -0.10 3.81
C ALA A 86 -0.26 -1.17 3.22
N LEU A 87 0.07 -2.45 3.39
CA LEU A 87 -0.75 -3.56 2.91
C LEU A 87 -2.14 -3.56 3.54
N ILE A 88 -2.23 -3.41 4.87
CA ILE A 88 -3.52 -3.30 5.58
C ILE A 88 -4.32 -2.11 5.03
N THR A 89 -3.67 -0.96 4.83
CA THR A 89 -4.34 0.24 4.29
C THR A 89 -4.92 -0.01 2.91
N MET A 90 -4.16 -0.65 2.01
CA MET A 90 -4.62 -0.98 0.66
C MET A 90 -5.76 -2.02 0.68
N VAL A 91 -5.64 -3.06 1.51
CA VAL A 91 -6.72 -4.06 1.66
C VAL A 91 -8.00 -3.40 2.17
N LEU A 92 -7.92 -2.56 3.21
CA LEU A 92 -9.08 -1.83 3.74
C LEU A 92 -9.69 -0.89 2.69
N TYR A 93 -8.86 -0.21 1.90
CA TYR A 93 -9.33 0.64 0.82
C TYR A 93 -10.04 -0.16 -0.28
N GLY A 94 -9.45 -1.27 -0.73
CA GLY A 94 -10.04 -2.15 -1.74
C GLY A 94 -11.36 -2.78 -1.26
N LEU A 95 -11.42 -3.21 0.00
CA LEU A 95 -12.64 -3.73 0.62
C LEU A 95 -13.73 -2.67 0.70
N SER A 96 -13.37 -1.43 1.04
CA SER A 96 -14.30 -0.31 1.11
C SER A 96 -14.88 0.09 -0.26
N LEU A 97 -14.17 -0.23 -1.35
CA LEU A 97 -14.66 -0.03 -2.71
C LEU A 97 -15.56 -1.18 -3.19
N LYS A 98 -15.27 -2.43 -2.81
CA LYS A 98 -16.04 -3.61 -3.24
C LYS A 98 -17.31 -3.86 -2.42
N PHE A 99 -17.25 -3.69 -1.10
CA PHE A 99 -18.35 -4.04 -0.20
C PHE A 99 -19.17 -2.82 0.19
N LYS A 100 -20.16 -2.49 -0.65
CA LYS A 100 -21.11 -1.37 -0.44
C LYS A 100 -21.84 -1.43 0.91
N THR A 101 -22.07 -2.62 1.45
CA THR A 101 -22.93 -2.86 2.62
C THR A 101 -22.19 -2.89 3.96
N LEU A 102 -20.86 -3.05 4.00
CA LEU A 102 -20.11 -3.27 5.24
C LEU A 102 -19.49 -1.99 5.83
N PHE A 103 -19.12 -1.00 5.02
CA PHE A 103 -18.36 0.17 5.48
C PHE A 103 -19.00 1.54 5.18
N GLY A 104 -20.22 1.54 4.62
CA GLY A 104 -20.89 2.74 4.10
C GLY A 104 -20.19 3.25 2.84
N HIS A 105 -20.94 3.49 1.77
CA HIS A 105 -20.33 3.87 0.49
C HIS A 105 -19.80 5.31 0.56
N PRO A 106 -18.49 5.55 0.34
CA PRO A 106 -17.96 6.91 0.27
C PRO A 106 -18.29 7.59 -1.07
N VAL A 107 -18.78 6.84 -2.05
CA VAL A 107 -19.09 7.30 -3.42
C VAL A 107 -20.61 7.26 -3.58
N PRO A 108 -21.26 8.34 -4.08
CA PRO A 108 -22.70 8.32 -4.34
C PRO A 108 -23.04 7.17 -5.31
N ASP A 109 -24.17 6.50 -5.06
CA ASP A 109 -24.60 5.36 -5.88
C ASP A 109 -24.70 5.78 -7.35
N THR A 110 -23.74 5.30 -8.12
CA THR A 110 -23.62 5.56 -9.54
C THR A 110 -23.71 4.22 -10.26
N THR A 111 -24.46 4.20 -11.36
CA THR A 111 -24.57 3.07 -12.30
C THR A 111 -23.39 3.01 -13.28
N GLU A 112 -22.34 3.79 -13.02
CA GLU A 112 -21.14 3.92 -13.85
C GLU A 112 -20.04 2.98 -13.34
N PRO A 113 -19.22 2.40 -14.24
CA PRO A 113 -18.11 1.54 -13.84
C PRO A 113 -17.09 2.33 -12.99
N ILE A 114 -16.81 1.84 -11.78
CA ILE A 114 -15.80 2.40 -10.89
C ILE A 114 -14.44 1.82 -11.29
N TYR A 115 -13.53 2.69 -11.75
CA TYR A 115 -12.16 2.30 -12.04
C TYR A 115 -11.27 2.52 -10.82
N ILE A 116 -10.50 1.49 -10.46
CA ILE A 116 -9.47 1.60 -9.44
C ILE A 116 -8.32 2.43 -10.02
N SER A 117 -7.94 3.49 -9.32
CA SER A 117 -6.83 4.35 -9.72
C SER A 117 -5.52 3.56 -9.78
N TRP A 118 -4.66 3.85 -10.76
CA TRP A 118 -3.29 3.33 -10.84
C TRP A 118 -2.47 3.56 -9.56
N CYS A 119 -2.79 4.60 -8.78
CA CYS A 119 -2.16 4.86 -7.49
C CYS A 119 -2.34 3.70 -6.50
N PHE A 120 -3.46 2.97 -6.58
CA PHE A 120 -3.70 1.79 -5.75
C PHE A 120 -2.72 0.67 -6.08
N VAL A 121 -2.54 0.37 -7.37
CA VAL A 121 -1.61 -0.67 -7.85
C VAL A 121 -0.18 -0.33 -7.44
N MET A 122 0.23 0.93 -7.61
CA MET A 122 1.53 1.42 -7.16
C MET A 122 1.70 1.31 -5.64
N GLY A 123 0.65 1.60 -4.88
CA GLY A 123 0.63 1.44 -3.42
C GLY A 123 0.80 0.00 -2.96
N CYS A 124 0.09 -0.95 -3.59
CA CYS A 124 0.28 -2.38 -3.36
C CYS A 124 1.71 -2.81 -3.70
N PHE A 125 2.23 -2.40 -4.85
CA PHE A 125 3.59 -2.72 -5.26
C PHE A 125 4.63 -2.20 -4.25
N ALA A 126 4.50 -0.94 -3.82
CA ALA A 126 5.36 -0.36 -2.79
C ALA A 126 5.30 -1.14 -1.47
N SER A 127 4.12 -1.60 -1.04
CA SER A 127 3.98 -2.40 0.17
C SER A 127 4.77 -3.72 0.10
N PHE A 128 4.75 -4.40 -1.06
CA PHE A 128 5.54 -5.61 -1.27
C PHE A 128 7.03 -5.33 -1.28
N LEU A 129 7.48 -4.21 -1.87
CA LEU A 129 8.89 -3.82 -1.82
C LEU A 129 9.39 -3.60 -0.39
N PHE A 130 8.59 -2.93 0.46
CA PHE A 130 8.92 -2.74 1.87
C PHE A 130 8.99 -4.08 2.63
N LEU A 131 8.06 -5.00 2.39
CA LEU A 131 8.08 -6.33 2.99
C LEU A 131 9.28 -7.17 2.53
N LEU A 132 9.60 -7.15 1.24
CA LEU A 132 10.76 -7.84 0.67
C LEU A 132 12.07 -7.29 1.22
N ASN A 133 12.20 -5.97 1.33
CA ASN A 133 13.35 -5.34 1.98
C ASN A 133 13.48 -5.78 3.44
N GLY A 134 12.37 -5.78 4.19
CA GLY A 134 12.34 -6.31 5.55
C GLY A 134 12.80 -7.77 5.63
N LEU A 135 12.29 -8.63 4.74
CA LEU A 135 12.68 -10.04 4.68
C LEU A 135 14.17 -10.21 4.33
N LEU A 136 14.71 -9.40 3.43
CA LEU A 136 16.12 -9.41 3.09
C LEU A 136 16.98 -9.09 4.32
N PHE A 137 16.60 -8.10 5.13
CA PHE A 137 17.30 -7.80 6.38
C PHE A 137 17.21 -8.94 7.40
N ILE A 138 16.10 -9.70 7.45
CA ILE A 138 16.01 -10.92 8.27
C ILE A 138 17.04 -11.95 7.81
N LEU A 139 17.10 -12.22 6.51
CA LEU A 139 18.03 -13.22 5.96
C LEU A 139 19.49 -12.86 6.27
N ILE A 140 19.85 -11.59 6.10
CA ILE A 140 21.19 -11.09 6.45
C ILE A 140 21.48 -11.26 7.95
N ALA A 141 20.52 -10.95 8.82
CA ALA A 141 20.69 -11.11 10.26
C ALA A 141 20.85 -12.59 10.68
N ILE A 142 20.12 -13.51 10.05
CA ILE A 142 20.24 -14.96 10.30
C ILE A 142 21.61 -15.48 9.85
N GLU A 143 22.09 -15.04 8.69
CA GLU A 143 23.39 -15.45 8.15
C GLU A 143 24.55 -14.97 9.05
N GLU A 144 24.45 -13.77 9.60
CA GLU A 144 25.43 -13.22 10.53
C GLU A 144 25.45 -13.97 11.88
N ASP A 145 24.29 -14.36 12.40
CA ASP A 145 24.19 -15.17 13.62
C ASP A 145 24.81 -16.57 13.44
N SER A 146 24.53 -17.22 12.31
CA SER A 146 25.10 -18.53 11.97
C SER A 146 26.62 -18.50 11.90
N THR A 147 27.17 -17.46 11.26
CA THR A 147 28.63 -17.27 11.12
C THR A 147 29.29 -17.01 12.47
N THR A 148 28.67 -16.18 13.31
CA THR A 148 29.19 -15.85 14.66
C THR A 148 29.20 -17.09 15.55
N HIS A 149 28.13 -17.90 15.50
CA HIS A 149 28.00 -19.11 16.29
C HIS A 149 29.00 -20.21 15.87
N PHE A 150 29.36 -20.26 14.58
CA PHE A 150 30.42 -21.13 14.06
C PHE A 150 31.81 -20.71 14.58
N TYR A 151 32.15 -19.42 14.50
CA TYR A 151 33.42 -18.90 15.01
C TYR A 151 33.62 -19.11 16.52
N ILE A 152 32.57 -18.92 17.33
CA ILE A 152 32.64 -19.15 18.78
C ILE A 152 32.86 -20.64 19.08
N ARG A 153 32.24 -21.55 18.31
CA ARG A 153 32.43 -22.99 18.46
C ARG A 153 33.86 -23.42 18.10
N GLU A 154 34.43 -22.91 17.02
CA GLU A 154 35.82 -23.23 16.65
C GLU A 154 36.83 -22.76 17.71
N ARG A 155 36.67 -21.54 18.23
CA ARG A 155 37.55 -21.03 19.31
C ARG A 155 37.54 -21.94 20.54
N LYS A 156 36.36 -22.39 20.99
CA LYS A 156 36.25 -23.26 22.16
C LYS A 156 36.95 -24.61 21.97
N ASN A 157 36.90 -25.17 20.75
CA ASN A 157 37.58 -26.43 20.46
C ASN A 157 39.11 -26.29 20.42
N LEU A 158 39.63 -25.11 20.02
CA LEU A 158 41.07 -24.83 20.08
C LEU A 158 41.57 -24.73 21.52
N ASP A 159 40.83 -24.07 22.42
CA ASP A 159 41.26 -23.89 23.81
C ASP A 159 41.23 -25.20 24.62
N GLU A 160 40.44 -26.22 24.23
CA GLU A 160 40.41 -27.53 24.90
C GLU A 160 41.52 -28.50 24.44
N THR A 161 42.26 -28.17 23.38
CA THR A 161 43.31 -29.05 22.81
C THR A 161 44.73 -28.59 23.12
N THR A 162 44.91 -27.53 23.92
CA THR A 162 46.21 -27.01 24.39
C THR A 162 46.34 -27.11 25.90
#